data_AF-A0A918Z2F3-F1
#
_entry.id   AF-A0A918Z2F3-F1
#
_cell.length_a   1.000
_cell.length_b   1.000
_cell.length_c   1.000
_cell.angle_alpha   90.00
_cell.angle_beta   90.00
_cell.angle_gamma   90.00
#
_symmetry.space_group_name_H-M   'P 1'
#
loop_
_entity.id
_entity.type
_entity.pdbx_description
1 polymer ?
#
loop_
_entity_poly.entity_id
_entity_poly.type
_entity_poly.pdbx_seq_one_letter_code
_entity_poly.pdbx_strand_id
1 'polypeptide(L)'
;MPTDYPVTLPPVSDDPETAWRAQRVGDTVFERPDEGWPSATTTFAIDASSAAEAELRVLAWIHHSYEDDLRQATATAESPAGPDRWHVSLRILGEF
;
A
#
# COMPACT_ATOMS: atom_id res chain seq x y z
N MET A 1 -4.22 -19.04 -5.91
CA MET A 1 -3.13 -18.88 -6.91
C MET A 1 -2.27 -17.74 -6.40
N PRO A 2 -0.93 -17.87 -6.35
CA PRO A 2 -0.08 -16.77 -5.91
C PRO A 2 -0.25 -15.60 -6.89
N THR A 3 -0.58 -14.44 -6.37
CA THR A 3 -0.82 -13.21 -7.15
C THR A 3 0.52 -12.72 -7.67
N ASP A 4 0.76 -12.92 -8.96
CA ASP A 4 2.02 -12.56 -9.62
C ASP A 4 2.09 -11.04 -9.76
N TYR A 5 2.72 -10.41 -8.77
CA TYR A 5 3.16 -9.04 -8.91
C TYR A 5 4.35 -9.00 -9.87
N PRO A 6 4.36 -8.11 -10.88
CA PRO A 6 5.50 -7.97 -11.79
C PRO A 6 6.78 -7.46 -11.08
N VAL A 7 6.70 -7.17 -9.78
CA VAL A 7 7.78 -6.72 -8.93
C VAL A 7 7.99 -7.70 -7.78
N THR A 8 9.24 -8.11 -7.58
CA THR A 8 9.65 -8.89 -6.40
C THR A 8 9.43 -8.03 -5.15
N LEU A 9 8.37 -8.34 -4.41
CA LEU A 9 8.09 -7.67 -3.14
C LEU A 9 9.19 -8.02 -2.12
N PRO A 10 9.59 -7.07 -1.27
CA PRO A 10 10.56 -7.35 -0.22
C PRO A 10 10.00 -8.42 0.74
N PRO A 11 10.86 -9.28 1.32
CA PRO A 11 10.41 -10.22 2.35
C PRO A 11 9.83 -9.43 3.52
N VAL A 12 8.60 -9.76 3.87
CA VAL A 12 7.87 -9.18 4.99
C VAL A 12 8.27 -9.94 6.25
N SER A 13 8.59 -9.22 7.33
CA SER A 13 8.74 -9.87 8.65
C SER A 13 7.37 -10.34 9.15
N ASP A 14 7.33 -11.29 10.09
CA ASP A 14 6.06 -11.80 10.65
C ASP A 14 5.16 -10.68 11.21
N ASP A 15 5.77 -9.59 11.69
CA ASP A 15 5.09 -8.39 12.21
C ASP A 15 5.59 -7.11 11.49
N PRO A 16 5.09 -6.82 10.28
CA PRO A 16 5.50 -5.65 9.50
C PRO A 16 5.04 -4.31 10.10
N GLU A 17 3.94 -4.33 10.86
CA GLU A 17 3.42 -3.16 11.56
C GLU A 17 4.44 -2.66 12.58
N THR A 18 5.07 -3.55 13.35
CA THR A 18 6.14 -3.17 14.28
C THR A 18 7.46 -2.94 13.56
N ALA A 19 7.83 -3.81 12.60
CA ALA A 19 9.14 -3.74 11.94
C ALA A 19 9.32 -2.50 11.06
N TRP A 20 8.25 -2.06 10.38
CA TRP A 20 8.26 -0.89 9.50
C TRP A 20 7.46 0.28 10.05
N ARG A 21 6.97 0.18 11.29
CA ARG A 21 6.03 1.15 11.90
C ARG A 21 4.88 1.48 10.95
N ALA A 22 4.44 0.48 10.21
CA ALA A 22 3.42 0.60 9.18
C ALA A 22 2.10 0.87 9.87
N GLN A 23 1.47 1.98 9.51
CA GLN A 23 0.24 2.41 10.14
C GLN A 23 -0.69 3.00 9.09
N ARG A 24 -1.97 2.65 9.16
CA ARG A 24 -3.00 3.40 8.45
C ARG A 24 -3.18 4.77 9.08
N VAL A 25 -3.05 5.83 8.28
CA VAL A 25 -3.15 7.22 8.75
C VAL A 25 -4.34 7.97 8.15
N GLY A 26 -4.95 7.44 7.09
CA GLY A 26 -6.15 7.98 6.48
C GLY A 26 -7.32 6.99 6.48
N ASP A 27 -8.53 7.52 6.40
CA ASP A 27 -9.71 6.75 6.05
C ASP A 27 -9.61 6.22 4.61
N THR A 28 -10.36 5.14 4.33
CA THR A 28 -10.44 4.59 2.98
C THR A 28 -11.46 5.41 2.24
N VAL A 29 -11.01 6.10 1.19
CA VAL A 29 -11.85 6.87 0.29
C VAL A 29 -12.29 5.95 -0.84
N PHE A 30 -13.60 5.77 -0.99
CA PHE A 30 -14.16 5.03 -2.11
C PHE A 30 -14.59 6.01 -3.20
N GLU A 31 -13.98 5.89 -4.36
CA GLU A 31 -14.31 6.66 -5.55
C GLU A 31 -15.06 5.78 -6.53
N ARG A 32 -16.27 6.18 -6.91
CA ARG A 32 -17.08 5.51 -7.94
C ARG A 32 -17.34 6.52 -9.07
N PRO A 33 -16.44 6.62 -10.06
CA PRO A 33 -16.61 7.59 -11.15
C PRO A 33 -17.78 7.19 -12.07
N ASP A 34 -18.42 8.17 -12.70
CA ASP A 34 -19.47 7.93 -13.72
C ASP A 34 -18.92 7.16 -14.94
N GLU A 35 -17.64 7.36 -15.26
CA GLU A 35 -16.88 6.59 -16.25
C GLU A 35 -15.57 6.06 -15.62
N GLY A 36 -15.39 4.74 -15.59
CA GLY A 36 -14.20 4.08 -15.04
C GLY A 36 -14.52 2.94 -14.07
N TRP A 37 -13.48 2.35 -13.48
CA TRP A 37 -13.62 1.33 -12.43
C TRP A 37 -13.68 2.00 -11.05
N PRO A 38 -14.47 1.45 -10.10
CA PRO A 38 -14.45 1.93 -8.74
C PRO A 38 -13.05 1.74 -8.14
N SER A 39 -12.61 2.68 -7.31
CA SER A 39 -11.35 2.57 -6.58
C SER A 39 -11.53 2.83 -5.09
N ALA A 40 -10.81 2.07 -4.28
CA ALA A 40 -10.61 2.35 -2.88
C ALA A 40 -9.18 2.89 -2.68
N THR A 41 -9.06 4.10 -2.14
CA THR A 41 -7.78 4.74 -1.85
C THR A 41 -7.60 4.85 -0.34
N THR A 42 -6.49 4.34 0.20
CA THR A 42 -6.16 4.42 1.63
C THR A 42 -4.74 4.95 1.79
N THR A 43 -4.55 5.90 2.72
CA THR A 43 -3.23 6.46 3.03
C THR A 43 -2.61 5.74 4.22
N PHE A 44 -1.38 5.29 4.03
CA PHE A 44 -0.55 4.62 5.02
C PHE A 44 0.71 5.45 5.30
N ALA A 45 1.23 5.31 6.51
CA ALA A 45 2.55 5.80 6.89
C ALA A 45 3.45 4.61 7.14
N ILE A 46 4.64 4.62 6.54
CA ILE A 46 5.61 3.54 6.70
C ILE A 46 7.03 4.10 6.82
N ASP A 47 7.84 3.47 7.64
CA ASP A 47 9.26 3.78 7.72
C ASP A 47 9.95 3.20 6.49
N ALA A 48 10.65 4.04 5.74
CA ALA A 48 11.39 3.71 4.53
C ALA A 48 12.41 4.80 4.23
N SER A 49 13.55 4.39 3.70
CA SER A 49 14.64 5.32 3.35
C SER A 49 14.43 6.00 1.99
N SER A 50 13.45 5.56 1.20
CA SER A 50 13.10 6.18 -0.08
C SER A 50 11.63 5.97 -0.44
N ALA A 51 11.12 6.83 -1.32
CA ALA A 51 9.76 6.73 -1.87
C ALA A 51 9.47 5.36 -2.50
N ALA A 52 10.36 4.86 -3.35
CA ALA A 52 10.22 3.56 -4.01
C ALA A 52 10.23 2.40 -2.99
N GLU A 53 11.06 2.48 -1.95
CA GLU A 53 11.04 1.49 -0.88
C GLU A 53 9.72 1.53 -0.09
N ALA A 54 9.19 2.73 0.17
CA ALA A 54 7.92 2.91 0.87
C ALA A 54 6.75 2.27 0.11
N GLU A 55 6.69 2.50 -1.20
CA GLU A 55 5.67 1.90 -2.08
C GLU A 55 5.71 0.37 -2.03
N LEU A 56 6.91 -0.21 -2.16
CA LEU A 56 7.10 -1.66 -2.13
C LEU A 56 6.77 -2.27 -0.76
N ARG A 57 7.17 -1.62 0.33
CA ARG A 57 6.87 -2.09 1.68
C ARG A 57 5.38 -2.05 1.98
N VAL A 58 4.65 -1.04 1.52
CA VAL A 58 3.18 -1.00 1.67
C VAL A 58 2.52 -2.13 0.88
N LEU A 59 2.90 -2.35 -0.38
CA LEU A 59 2.36 -3.47 -1.16
C LEU A 59 2.63 -4.82 -0.49
N ALA A 60 3.86 -5.02 -0.01
CA ALA A 60 4.26 -6.25 0.67
C ALA A 60 3.49 -6.44 1.99
N TRP A 61 3.36 -5.39 2.79
CA TRP A 61 2.59 -5.42 4.03
C TRP A 61 1.13 -5.75 3.78
N ILE A 62 0.45 -5.09 2.84
CA ILE A 62 -0.97 -5.36 2.59
C ILE A 62 -1.18 -6.76 2.02
N HIS A 63 -0.29 -7.21 1.14
CA HIS A 63 -0.35 -8.58 0.61
C HIS A 63 -0.22 -9.63 1.71
N HIS A 64 0.65 -9.39 2.69
CA HIS A 64 0.88 -10.29 3.81
C HIS A 64 -0.22 -10.23 4.88
N SER A 65 -0.57 -9.03 5.36
CA SER A 65 -1.45 -8.84 6.52
C SER A 65 -2.94 -8.94 6.21
N TYR A 66 -3.36 -8.64 4.98
CA TYR A 66 -4.78 -8.63 4.61
C TYR A 66 -5.13 -9.72 3.61
N GLU A 67 -4.15 -10.50 3.13
CA GLU A 67 -4.29 -11.47 2.03
C GLU A 67 -5.07 -10.88 0.84
N ASP A 68 -5.00 -9.56 0.69
CA ASP A 68 -5.90 -8.83 -0.19
C ASP A 68 -5.54 -9.14 -1.64
N ASP A 69 -6.56 -9.29 -2.49
CA ASP A 69 -6.36 -9.50 -3.91
C ASP A 69 -5.99 -8.15 -4.52
N LEU A 70 -4.71 -7.82 -4.38
CA LEU A 70 -4.13 -6.56 -4.85
C LEU A 70 -4.00 -6.50 -6.38
N ARG A 71 -4.83 -7.25 -7.10
CA ARG A 71 -4.96 -7.10 -8.55
C ARG A 71 -5.34 -5.65 -8.81
N GLN A 72 -4.54 -5.00 -9.65
CA GLN A 72 -4.71 -3.58 -9.98
C GLN A 72 -4.50 -2.60 -8.81
N ALA A 73 -3.85 -3.03 -7.72
CA ALA A 73 -3.40 -2.12 -6.68
C ALA A 73 -2.20 -1.29 -7.15
N THR A 74 -2.23 0.00 -6.85
CA THR A 74 -1.14 0.95 -7.12
C THR A 74 -0.79 1.64 -5.82
N ALA A 75 0.46 1.51 -5.37
CA ALA A 75 1.00 2.30 -4.26
C ALA A 75 1.76 3.50 -4.81
N THR A 76 1.58 4.66 -4.20
CA THR A 76 2.29 5.89 -4.59
C THR A 76 2.74 6.62 -3.34
N ALA A 77 4.05 6.83 -3.20
CA ALA A 77 4.61 7.65 -2.13
C ALA A 77 4.33 9.12 -2.41
N GLU A 78 3.53 9.75 -1.57
CA GLU A 78 3.07 11.13 -1.79
C GLU A 78 4.05 12.15 -1.20
N SER A 79 4.46 11.96 0.05
CA SER A 79 5.29 12.93 0.77
C SER A 79 6.01 12.28 1.95
N PRO A 80 7.22 12.77 2.31
CA PRO A 80 7.87 12.36 3.54
C PRO A 80 7.07 12.86 4.75
N ALA A 81 6.78 11.94 5.67
CA ALA A 81 6.07 12.18 6.93
C ALA A 81 7.03 12.44 8.11
N GLY A 82 8.35 12.34 7.87
CA GLY A 82 9.40 12.50 8.86
C GLY A 82 10.75 11.98 8.34
N PRO A 83 11.81 11.97 9.16
CA PRO A 83 13.05 11.31 8.81
C PRO A 83 12.78 9.80 8.62
N ASP A 84 13.14 9.28 7.45
CA ASP A 84 12.94 7.89 7.05
C ASP A 84 11.48 7.40 7.16
N ARG A 85 10.49 8.29 7.00
CA ARG A 85 9.06 7.93 7.04
C ARG A 85 8.31 8.58 5.89
N TRP A 86 7.42 7.82 5.26
CA TRP A 86 6.68 8.24 4.07
C TRP A 86 5.20 8.01 4.21
N HIS A 87 4.41 8.96 3.70
CA HIS A 87 3.01 8.74 3.38
C HIS A 87 2.90 8.09 2.01
N VAL A 88 2.20 6.96 1.96
CA VAL A 88 1.97 6.18 0.75
C VAL A 88 0.47 6.00 0.60
N SER A 89 -0.05 6.45 -0.53
CA SER A 89 -1.42 6.21 -0.92
C SER A 89 -1.52 4.94 -1.73
N LEU A 90 -2.29 3.98 -1.23
CA LEU A 90 -2.60 2.74 -1.91
C LEU A 90 -3.98 2.87 -2.54
N ARG A 91 -4.05 2.71 -3.85
CA ARG A 91 -5.28 2.71 -4.63
C ARG A 91 -5.53 1.30 -5.18
N ILE A 92 -6.67 0.71 -4.86
CA ILE A 92 -7.08 -0.61 -5.36
C ILE A 92 -8.29 -0.40 -6.26
N LEU A 93 -8.24 -0.95 -7.49
CA LEU A 93 -9.38 -0.97 -8.41
C LEU A 93 -10.17 -2.26 -8.17
N GLY A 94 -11.49 -2.15 -8.02
CA GLY A 94 -12.31 -3.32 -7.72
C GLY A 94 -13.80 -3.02 -7.57
N GLU A 95 -14.61 -4.06 -7.53
CA GLU A 95 -16.02 -3.99 -7.16
C GLU A 95 -16.11 -4.08 -5.63
N PHE A 96 -16.35 -2.94 -4.96
CA PHE A 96 -16.51 -2.80 -3.51
C PHE A 96 -17.96 -2.55 -3.12
#